data_AF-A0A263DK23-F1
#
_entry.id   AF-A0A263DK23-F1
#
_cell.length_a   1.000
_cell.length_b   1.000
_cell.length_c   1.000
_cell.angle_alpha   90.00
_cell.angle_beta   90.00
_cell.angle_gamma   90.00
#
_symmetry.space_group_name_H-M   'P 1'
#
loop_
_entity.id
_entity.type
_entity.pdbx_description
1 polymer ?
#
loop_
_entity_poly.entity_id
_entity_poly.type
_entity_poly.pdbx_seq_one_letter_code
_entity_poly.pdbx_strand_id
1 'polypeptide(L)'
;MSRWLRDLRGDDPNGRAPLVFADAIAALGRDGDMIVYPDDVRTDRIVGTVARAGDFDARFRLVNRALRERHRSVADAVAAGIVLPRVELIQLGEMYFVVDGHHRVSVARAREQHSVPAIVRRICTTAYAMCCLRLSHLASKAAEREFLLRVPLPHDTRPELWLDRPADWARLADAAEAWGFRRGLVGIGPRELAQRWWTDEVVPLVGRLRASGRGVGLRDIELYAADLADRDSRAGLMPS
;
A
#
# COMPACT_ATOMS: atom_id res chain seq x y z
N MET A 1 -0.17 10.35 18.05
CA MET A 1 -0.13 8.96 17.54
C MET A 1 -1.34 8.20 18.06
N SER A 2 -2.34 7.98 17.21
CA SER A 2 -3.63 7.36 17.54
C SER A 2 -3.44 5.97 18.17
N ARG A 3 -4.21 5.66 19.23
CA ARG A 3 -4.18 4.39 20.01
C ARG A 3 -4.17 3.12 19.12
N TRP A 4 -4.80 3.22 17.95
CA TRP A 4 -4.96 2.17 16.95
C TRP A 4 -3.65 1.73 16.24
N LEU A 5 -2.63 2.60 16.13
CA LEU A 5 -1.31 2.22 15.57
C LEU A 5 -0.57 1.16 16.41
N ARG A 6 -0.91 1.02 17.70
CA ARG A 6 -0.38 -0.04 18.58
C ARG A 6 -1.06 -1.40 18.36
N ASP A 7 -2.34 -1.38 17.98
CA ASP A 7 -3.17 -2.58 17.79
C ASP A 7 -3.01 -3.20 16.39
N LEU A 8 -2.37 -2.51 15.44
CA LEU A 8 -1.94 -3.08 14.16
C LEU A 8 -0.82 -4.14 14.29
N ARG A 9 -0.38 -4.45 15.52
CA ARG A 9 0.25 -5.74 15.83
C ARG A 9 -0.81 -6.83 15.78
N GLY A 10 -1.34 -7.08 14.59
CA GLY A 10 -1.98 -8.34 14.28
C GLY A 10 -1.02 -9.48 14.62
N ASP A 11 -1.56 -10.49 15.27
CA ASP A 11 -0.89 -11.56 16.03
C ASP A 11 -0.14 -12.58 15.13
N ASP A 12 0.59 -12.11 14.12
CA ASP A 12 1.38 -12.96 13.22
C ASP A 12 2.66 -12.25 12.72
N PRO A 13 3.75 -12.29 13.51
CA PRO A 13 5.04 -11.72 13.12
C PRO A 13 5.70 -12.44 11.92
N ASN A 14 5.13 -13.54 11.42
CA ASN A 14 5.69 -14.32 10.31
C ASN A 14 4.98 -14.12 8.96
N GLY A 15 3.89 -13.35 8.89
CA GLY A 15 3.12 -13.19 7.65
C GLY A 15 2.56 -14.52 7.11
N ARG A 16 2.13 -15.41 8.01
CA ARG A 16 1.48 -16.68 7.68
C ARG A 16 0.04 -16.47 7.24
N ALA A 17 -0.67 -15.46 7.74
CA ALA A 17 -2.03 -15.12 7.32
C ALA A 17 -2.08 -14.11 6.16
N PRO A 18 -3.13 -14.14 5.31
CA PRO A 18 -3.35 -13.15 4.27
C PRO A 18 -3.67 -11.77 4.85
N LEU A 19 -3.34 -10.71 4.11
CA LEU A 19 -3.61 -9.32 4.53
C LEU A 19 -5.13 -9.10 4.69
N VAL A 20 -5.54 -8.51 5.80
CA VAL A 20 -6.95 -8.21 6.05
C VAL A 20 -7.32 -6.86 5.41
N PHE A 21 -8.42 -6.86 4.65
CA PHE A 21 -8.90 -5.65 3.97
C PHE A 21 -9.14 -4.48 4.93
N ALA A 22 -9.71 -4.75 6.12
CA ALA A 22 -10.01 -3.73 7.12
C ALA A 22 -8.74 -2.98 7.57
N ASP A 23 -7.65 -3.71 7.83
CA ASP A 23 -6.38 -3.12 8.23
C ASP A 23 -5.76 -2.32 7.07
N ALA A 24 -5.82 -2.88 5.86
CA ALA A 24 -5.29 -2.22 4.67
C ALA A 24 -6.03 -0.91 4.37
N ILE A 25 -7.36 -0.89 4.35
CA ILE A 25 -8.13 0.33 4.07
C ILE A 25 -7.96 1.37 5.17
N ALA A 26 -7.87 0.93 6.42
CA ALA A 26 -7.70 1.84 7.55
C ALA A 26 -6.25 2.36 7.67
N ALA A 27 -5.26 1.72 7.06
CA ALA A 27 -3.94 2.31 6.85
C ALA A 27 -3.92 3.26 5.64
N LEU A 28 -4.46 2.83 4.49
CA LEU A 28 -4.32 3.55 3.22
C LEU A 28 -5.25 4.76 3.09
N GLY A 29 -6.37 4.78 3.84
CA GLY A 29 -7.41 5.78 3.67
C GLY A 29 -8.28 5.52 2.44
N ARG A 30 -9.48 6.12 2.41
CA ARG A 30 -10.45 5.95 1.33
C ARG A 30 -10.68 7.31 0.67
N ASP A 31 -10.58 7.34 -0.66
CA ASP A 31 -10.65 8.55 -1.47
C ASP A 31 -11.68 8.39 -2.61
N GLY A 32 -12.95 8.65 -2.30
CA GLY A 32 -13.96 9.03 -3.29
C GLY A 32 -14.62 7.92 -4.13
N ASP A 33 -13.88 7.21 -4.96
CA ASP A 33 -14.50 6.48 -6.09
C ASP A 33 -14.58 4.96 -5.91
N MET A 34 -15.74 4.42 -6.32
CA MET A 34 -16.01 2.99 -6.45
C MET A 34 -16.43 2.66 -7.87
N ILE A 35 -15.59 1.91 -8.59
CA ILE A 35 -15.91 1.41 -9.93
C ILE A 35 -16.02 -0.10 -9.85
N VAL A 36 -17.01 -0.69 -10.51
CA VAL A 36 -17.18 -2.15 -10.62
C VAL A 36 -16.98 -2.55 -12.07
N TYR A 37 -16.12 -3.53 -12.33
CA TYR A 37 -15.82 -4.01 -13.68
C TYR A 37 -15.40 -5.48 -13.70
N PRO A 38 -15.66 -6.23 -14.78
CA PRO A 38 -15.13 -7.57 -14.98
C PRO A 38 -13.67 -7.52 -15.43
N ASP A 39 -12.84 -8.46 -14.97
CA ASP A 39 -11.42 -8.55 -15.33
C ASP A 39 -10.90 -9.99 -15.19
N ASP A 40 -9.78 -10.32 -15.83
CA ASP A 40 -8.99 -11.53 -15.56
C ASP A 40 -7.78 -11.16 -14.70
N VAL A 41 -7.91 -11.39 -13.40
CA VAL A 41 -6.95 -10.90 -12.41
C VAL A 41 -5.83 -11.89 -12.19
N ARG A 42 -4.58 -11.43 -12.26
CA ARG A 42 -3.43 -12.26 -11.95
C ARG A 42 -3.47 -12.77 -10.51
N THR A 43 -3.25 -14.07 -10.34
CA THR A 43 -3.36 -14.71 -9.03
C THR A 43 -2.31 -14.21 -8.04
N ASP A 44 -1.15 -13.73 -8.50
CA ASP A 44 -0.08 -13.16 -7.67
C ASP A 44 -0.39 -11.75 -7.12
N ARG A 45 -1.33 -11.02 -7.73
CA ARG A 45 -1.81 -9.72 -7.23
C ARG A 45 -2.91 -9.84 -6.17
N ILE A 46 -3.42 -11.06 -5.93
CA ILE A 46 -4.39 -11.34 -4.86
C ILE A 46 -3.63 -11.54 -3.55
N VAL A 47 -3.60 -10.51 -2.71
CA VAL A 47 -2.71 -10.44 -1.53
C VAL A 47 -3.44 -10.68 -0.20
N GLY A 48 -4.77 -10.57 -0.22
CA GLY A 48 -5.51 -10.43 1.02
C GLY A 48 -6.97 -10.83 0.92
N THR A 49 -7.67 -10.74 2.04
CA THR A 49 -9.07 -11.11 2.11
C THR A 49 -9.90 -10.11 2.91
N VAL A 50 -11.18 -9.99 2.52
CA VAL A 50 -12.15 -9.18 3.26
C VAL A 50 -12.63 -9.89 4.53
N ALA A 51 -12.76 -11.21 4.46
CA ALA A 51 -13.14 -12.07 5.58
C ALA A 51 -12.48 -13.44 5.40
N ARG A 52 -12.21 -14.18 6.49
CA ARG A 52 -11.56 -15.51 6.51
C ARG A 52 -10.03 -15.54 6.56
N ALA A 53 -9.42 -14.59 7.29
CA ALA A 53 -7.97 -14.59 7.51
C ALA A 53 -7.43 -15.86 8.20
N GLY A 54 -8.27 -16.58 8.95
CA GLY A 54 -7.88 -17.83 9.64
C GLY A 54 -8.01 -19.12 8.81
N ASP A 55 -8.67 -19.06 7.64
CA ASP A 55 -8.91 -20.27 6.84
C ASP A 55 -7.79 -20.58 5.85
N PHE A 56 -7.01 -19.57 5.49
CA PHE A 56 -5.98 -19.61 4.45
C PHE A 56 -4.68 -18.96 4.93
N ASP A 57 -3.56 -19.38 4.35
CA ASP A 57 -2.27 -18.71 4.55
C ASP A 57 -2.09 -17.52 3.58
N ALA A 58 -1.00 -16.76 3.71
CA ALA A 58 -0.66 -15.64 2.83
C ALA A 58 -0.47 -16.03 1.36
N ARG A 59 -0.26 -17.32 1.07
CA ARG A 59 -0.21 -17.87 -0.29
C ARG A 59 -1.58 -18.39 -0.76
N PHE A 60 -2.65 -18.20 0.01
CA PHE A 60 -3.99 -18.75 -0.23
C PHE A 60 -4.04 -20.28 -0.20
N ARG A 61 -3.12 -20.93 0.49
CA ARG A 61 -3.21 -22.37 0.77
C ARG A 61 -4.20 -22.59 1.89
N LEU A 62 -5.04 -23.60 1.75
CA LEU A 62 -6.03 -23.93 2.77
C LEU A 62 -5.33 -24.42 4.04
N VAL A 63 -5.56 -23.75 5.16
CA VAL A 63 -5.05 -24.13 6.49
C VAL A 63 -6.14 -24.84 7.30
N ASN A 64 -7.39 -24.38 7.16
CA ASN A 64 -8.53 -24.98 7.87
C ASN A 64 -8.90 -26.35 7.30
N ARG A 65 -8.75 -27.41 8.13
CA ARG A 65 -9.01 -28.79 7.73
C ARG A 65 -10.48 -29.08 7.44
N ALA A 66 -11.42 -28.38 8.08
CA ALA A 66 -12.87 -28.60 7.89
C ALA A 66 -13.32 -28.23 6.46
N LEU A 67 -12.55 -27.40 5.78
CA LEU A 67 -12.83 -26.89 4.44
C LEU A 67 -12.26 -27.75 3.31
N ARG A 68 -11.60 -28.88 3.64
CA ARG A 68 -10.90 -29.73 2.67
C ARG A 68 -11.82 -30.40 1.66
N GLU A 69 -12.98 -30.88 2.08
CA GLU A 69 -13.94 -31.54 1.18
C GLU A 69 -14.47 -30.57 0.13
N ARG A 70 -14.86 -29.36 0.56
CA ARG A 70 -15.26 -28.29 -0.35
C ARG A 70 -14.14 -27.88 -1.28
N HIS A 71 -12.90 -27.75 -0.78
CA HIS A 71 -11.74 -27.45 -1.61
C HIS A 71 -11.50 -28.52 -2.68
N ARG A 72 -11.59 -29.80 -2.31
CA ARG A 72 -11.46 -30.93 -3.24
C ARG A 72 -12.55 -30.90 -4.30
N SER A 73 -13.81 -30.69 -3.91
CA SER A 73 -14.92 -30.58 -4.86
C SER A 73 -14.70 -29.46 -5.90
N VAL A 74 -14.20 -28.29 -5.47
CA VAL A 74 -13.83 -27.20 -6.39
C VAL A 74 -12.65 -27.63 -7.28
N ALA A 75 -11.66 -28.31 -6.73
CA ALA A 75 -10.52 -28.81 -7.49
C ALA A 75 -10.96 -29.84 -8.56
N ASP A 76 -11.87 -30.74 -8.24
CA ASP A 76 -12.40 -31.75 -9.15
C ASP A 76 -13.22 -31.12 -10.28
N ALA A 77 -14.07 -30.13 -9.96
CA ALA A 77 -14.83 -29.38 -10.96
C ALA A 77 -13.91 -28.66 -11.96
N VAL A 78 -12.86 -27.99 -11.48
CA VAL A 78 -11.85 -27.37 -12.36
C VAL A 78 -11.11 -28.41 -13.20
N ALA A 79 -10.79 -29.58 -12.64
CA ALA A 79 -10.14 -30.67 -13.38
C ALA A 79 -11.03 -31.21 -14.51
N ALA A 80 -12.33 -31.25 -14.28
CA ALA A 80 -13.34 -31.67 -15.25
C ALA A 80 -13.65 -30.60 -16.31
N GLY A 81 -12.95 -29.46 -16.31
CA GLY A 81 -13.18 -28.37 -17.26
C GLY A 81 -14.49 -27.60 -17.02
N ILE A 82 -15.10 -27.74 -15.84
CA ILE A 82 -16.32 -27.02 -15.49
C ILE A 82 -15.97 -25.55 -15.29
N VAL A 83 -16.65 -24.68 -16.05
CA VAL A 83 -16.54 -23.23 -15.89
C VAL A 83 -17.18 -22.84 -14.56
N LEU A 84 -16.35 -22.36 -13.62
CA LEU A 84 -16.81 -21.89 -12.33
C LEU A 84 -17.25 -20.41 -12.41
N PRO A 85 -18.14 -19.95 -11.52
CA PRO A 85 -18.50 -18.54 -11.46
C PRO A 85 -17.28 -17.66 -11.16
N ARG A 86 -17.33 -16.40 -11.57
CA ARG A 86 -16.29 -15.40 -11.30
C ARG A 86 -16.04 -15.25 -9.80
N VAL A 87 -14.81 -14.91 -9.43
CA VAL A 87 -14.48 -14.50 -8.06
C VAL A 87 -14.88 -13.04 -7.83
N GLU A 88 -15.17 -12.67 -6.59
CA GLU A 88 -15.45 -11.28 -6.23
C GLU A 88 -14.24 -10.68 -5.51
N LEU A 89 -13.72 -9.58 -6.04
CA LEU A 89 -12.50 -8.94 -5.52
C LEU A 89 -12.74 -7.47 -5.21
N ILE A 90 -12.09 -6.96 -4.16
CA ILE A 90 -11.89 -5.53 -3.95
C ILE A 90 -10.46 -5.17 -4.37
N GLN A 91 -10.29 -4.13 -5.19
CA GLN A 91 -8.98 -3.63 -5.57
C GLN A 91 -8.64 -2.36 -4.77
N LEU A 92 -7.44 -2.34 -4.16
CA LEU A 92 -6.79 -1.17 -3.56
C LEU A 92 -5.45 -0.96 -4.26
N GLY A 93 -5.33 0.08 -5.09
CA GLY A 93 -4.14 0.28 -5.94
C GLY A 93 -3.87 -0.94 -6.82
N GLU A 94 -2.74 -1.62 -6.60
CA GLU A 94 -2.36 -2.84 -7.31
C GLU A 94 -2.77 -4.14 -6.60
N MET A 95 -3.29 -4.04 -5.38
CA MET A 95 -3.64 -5.16 -4.54
C MET A 95 -5.09 -5.59 -4.71
N TYR A 96 -5.34 -6.90 -4.67
CA TYR A 96 -6.68 -7.46 -4.70
C TYR A 96 -6.99 -8.26 -3.43
N PHE A 97 -8.21 -8.07 -2.92
CA PHE A 97 -8.73 -8.69 -1.72
C PHE A 97 -9.94 -9.56 -2.05
N VAL A 98 -9.90 -10.84 -1.69
CA VAL A 98 -11.00 -11.77 -1.96
C VAL A 98 -12.19 -11.48 -1.05
N VAL A 99 -13.33 -11.17 -1.66
CA VAL A 99 -14.65 -11.09 -1.03
C VAL A 99 -15.29 -12.48 -1.04
N ASP A 100 -15.37 -13.08 -2.22
CA ASP A 100 -15.90 -14.43 -2.44
C ASP A 100 -15.04 -15.22 -3.44
N GLY A 101 -15.02 -16.54 -3.29
CA GLY A 101 -14.28 -17.45 -4.16
C GLY A 101 -12.90 -17.86 -3.67
N HIS A 102 -12.62 -17.80 -2.36
CA HIS A 102 -11.32 -18.18 -1.79
C HIS A 102 -10.84 -19.58 -2.22
N HIS A 103 -11.73 -20.56 -2.27
CA HIS A 103 -11.38 -21.91 -2.75
C HIS A 103 -10.95 -21.90 -4.21
N ARG A 104 -11.59 -21.10 -5.06
CA ARG A 104 -11.24 -20.98 -6.49
C ARG A 104 -9.85 -20.34 -6.64
N VAL A 105 -9.58 -19.27 -5.90
CA VAL A 105 -8.24 -18.64 -5.86
C VAL A 105 -7.18 -19.63 -5.36
N SER A 106 -7.49 -20.38 -4.30
CA SER A 106 -6.62 -21.40 -3.73
C SER A 106 -6.29 -22.50 -4.74
N VAL A 107 -7.32 -23.04 -5.40
CA VAL A 107 -7.17 -24.08 -6.44
C VAL A 107 -6.41 -23.55 -7.65
N ALA A 108 -6.71 -22.32 -8.11
CA ALA A 108 -6.01 -21.68 -9.23
C ALA A 108 -4.51 -21.56 -8.93
N ARG A 109 -4.14 -21.07 -7.75
CA ARG A 109 -2.73 -21.00 -7.32
C ARG A 109 -2.08 -22.37 -7.18
N ALA A 110 -2.80 -23.36 -6.63
CA ALA A 110 -2.28 -24.73 -6.49
C ALA A 110 -2.03 -25.43 -7.83
N ARG A 111 -2.73 -25.00 -8.89
CA ARG A 111 -2.55 -25.45 -10.28
C ARG A 111 -1.69 -24.52 -11.12
N GLU A 112 -1.02 -23.55 -10.50
CA GLU A 112 -0.16 -22.59 -11.18
C GLU A 112 -0.89 -21.77 -12.27
N GLN A 113 -2.21 -21.65 -12.17
CA GLN A 113 -2.99 -20.79 -13.05
C GLN A 113 -2.63 -19.33 -12.77
N HIS A 114 -2.24 -18.61 -13.83
CA HIS A 114 -1.71 -17.25 -13.71
C HIS A 114 -2.80 -16.21 -13.47
N SER A 115 -4.05 -16.47 -13.87
CA SER A 115 -5.17 -15.55 -13.70
C SER A 115 -6.47 -16.25 -13.32
N VAL A 116 -7.41 -15.49 -12.76
CA VAL A 116 -8.78 -15.92 -12.47
C VAL A 116 -9.80 -14.89 -12.96
N PRO A 117 -10.93 -15.33 -13.52
CA PRO A 117 -11.98 -14.43 -13.94
C PRO A 117 -12.69 -13.84 -12.71
N ALA A 118 -12.78 -12.52 -12.67
CA ALA A 118 -13.24 -11.76 -11.51
C ALA A 118 -14.29 -10.70 -11.85
N ILE A 119 -15.08 -10.33 -10.84
CA ILE A 119 -15.77 -9.05 -10.75
C ILE A 119 -15.02 -8.21 -9.71
N VAL A 120 -14.46 -7.09 -10.14
CA VAL A 120 -13.59 -6.24 -9.34
C VAL A 120 -14.33 -4.98 -8.92
N ARG A 121 -14.32 -4.69 -7.61
CA ARG A 121 -14.72 -3.39 -7.05
C ARG A 121 -13.47 -2.60 -6.67
N ARG A 122 -13.11 -1.60 -7.45
CA ARG A 122 -11.97 -0.71 -7.17
C ARG A 122 -12.37 0.35 -6.15
N ILE A 123 -11.54 0.53 -5.12
CA ILE A 123 -11.64 1.61 -4.15
C ILE A 123 -10.39 2.47 -4.27
N CYS A 124 -10.59 3.75 -4.56
CA CYS A 124 -9.51 4.73 -4.54
C CYS A 124 -9.07 5.00 -3.10
N THR A 125 -7.76 5.13 -2.89
CA THR A 125 -7.12 5.26 -1.57
C THR A 125 -6.24 6.50 -1.52
N THR A 126 -6.04 7.04 -0.33
CA THR A 126 -5.22 8.25 -0.15
C THR A 126 -3.73 7.92 -0.35
N ALA A 127 -3.20 6.97 0.42
CA ALA A 127 -1.85 6.43 0.26
C ALA A 127 -1.84 5.33 -0.82
N TYR A 128 -0.77 5.26 -1.61
CA TYR A 128 -0.73 4.32 -2.72
C TYR A 128 -0.46 2.89 -2.26
N ALA A 129 -1.28 1.95 -2.75
CA ALA A 129 -1.25 0.54 -2.44
C ALA A 129 -0.49 -0.26 -3.50
N MET A 130 0.78 -0.59 -3.22
CA MET A 130 1.60 -1.45 -4.08
C MET A 130 1.31 -2.94 -3.89
N CYS A 131 1.53 -3.74 -4.93
CA CYS A 131 1.31 -5.19 -4.89
C CYS A 131 2.20 -5.94 -3.88
N CYS A 132 3.34 -5.37 -3.48
CA CYS A 132 4.26 -5.95 -2.49
C CYS A 132 3.95 -5.54 -1.04
N LEU A 133 2.84 -4.83 -0.78
CA LEU A 133 2.49 -4.37 0.57
C LEU A 133 2.22 -5.57 1.51
N ARG A 134 2.79 -5.51 2.71
CA ARG A 134 2.63 -6.51 3.78
C ARG A 134 2.09 -5.84 5.04
N LEU A 135 1.67 -6.64 6.01
CA LEU A 135 1.23 -6.16 7.32
C LEU A 135 2.26 -5.21 7.96
N SER A 136 3.55 -5.56 7.87
CA SER A 136 4.66 -4.74 8.39
C SER A 136 4.74 -3.34 7.77
N HIS A 137 4.24 -3.15 6.55
CA HIS A 137 4.27 -1.87 5.85
C HIS A 137 3.09 -0.96 6.21
N LEU A 138 2.03 -1.48 6.85
CA LEU A 138 0.81 -0.72 7.12
C LEU A 138 1.05 0.48 8.05
N ALA A 139 1.94 0.36 9.03
CA ALA A 139 2.28 1.47 9.91
C ALA A 139 2.92 2.64 9.14
N SER A 140 3.80 2.33 8.17
CA SER A 140 4.38 3.36 7.30
C SER A 140 3.34 3.94 6.35
N LYS A 141 2.48 3.11 5.75
CA LYS A 141 1.40 3.59 4.88
C LYS A 141 0.36 4.45 5.60
N ALA A 142 0.08 4.17 6.87
CA ALA A 142 -0.74 5.04 7.70
C ALA A 142 -0.09 6.42 7.88
N ALA A 143 1.23 6.48 8.07
CA ALA A 143 1.95 7.74 8.15
C ALA A 143 2.05 8.47 6.79
N GLU A 144 2.23 7.73 5.68
CA GLU A 144 2.12 8.27 4.32
C GLU A 144 0.76 8.94 4.10
N ARG A 145 -0.33 8.29 4.54
CA ARG A 145 -1.67 8.89 4.46
C ARG A 145 -1.73 10.21 5.22
N GLU A 146 -1.29 10.24 6.48
CA GLU A 146 -1.29 11.49 7.27
C GLU A 146 -0.45 12.58 6.61
N PHE A 147 0.68 12.21 6.01
CA PHE A 147 1.49 13.11 5.19
C PHE A 147 0.71 13.64 3.98
N LEU A 148 0.04 12.78 3.20
CA LEU A 148 -0.73 13.18 2.02
C LEU A 148 -2.00 13.98 2.35
N LEU A 149 -2.53 13.88 3.57
CA LEU A 149 -3.61 14.76 4.04
C LEU A 149 -3.11 16.19 4.29
N ARG A 150 -1.85 16.36 4.72
CA ARG A 150 -1.21 17.67 4.95
C ARG A 150 -0.60 18.25 3.67
N VAL A 151 0.07 17.40 2.90
CA VAL A 151 0.83 17.72 1.69
C VAL A 151 0.30 16.84 0.54
N PRO A 152 -0.87 17.17 -0.04
CA PRO A 152 -1.53 16.33 -1.04
C PRO A 152 -0.81 16.39 -2.38
N LEU A 153 0.22 15.56 -2.51
CA LEU A 153 0.96 15.38 -3.75
C LEU A 153 0.07 14.83 -4.88
N PRO A 154 0.36 15.20 -6.14
CA PRO A 154 -0.31 14.68 -7.32
C PRO A 154 -0.36 13.13 -7.35
N HIS A 155 -1.45 12.58 -7.91
CA HIS A 155 -1.70 11.14 -7.90
C HIS A 155 -0.64 10.30 -8.63
N ASP A 156 -0.04 10.86 -9.68
CA ASP A 156 1.04 10.28 -10.47
C ASP A 156 2.37 10.19 -9.69
N THR A 157 2.58 11.04 -8.68
CA THR A 157 3.76 11.00 -7.81
C THR A 157 3.66 9.89 -6.76
N ARG A 158 2.44 9.57 -6.29
CA ARG A 158 2.23 8.66 -5.14
C ARG A 158 2.82 7.24 -5.30
N PRO A 159 2.83 6.60 -6.50
CA PRO A 159 3.46 5.29 -6.70
C PRO A 159 4.99 5.29 -6.47
N GLU A 160 5.63 6.44 -6.62
CA GLU A 160 7.07 6.58 -6.44
C GLU A 160 7.46 6.76 -4.98
N LEU A 161 6.50 7.17 -4.13
CA LEU A 161 6.75 7.45 -2.73
C LEU A 161 6.84 6.16 -1.89
N TRP A 162 7.99 5.98 -1.24
CA TRP A 162 8.19 4.90 -0.28
C TRP A 162 9.18 5.34 0.79
N LEU A 163 8.82 5.16 2.06
CA LEU A 163 9.70 5.28 3.22
C LEU A 163 9.35 4.15 4.17
N ASP A 164 10.34 3.54 4.79
CA ASP A 164 10.08 2.43 5.72
C ASP A 164 9.63 2.91 7.10
N ARG A 165 10.12 4.06 7.55
CA ARG A 165 9.88 4.56 8.90
C ARG A 165 8.70 5.54 8.93
N PRO A 166 7.68 5.29 9.77
CA PRO A 166 6.57 6.23 9.96
C PRO A 166 6.99 7.65 10.35
N ALA A 167 8.09 7.80 11.10
CA ALA A 167 8.58 9.10 11.55
C ALA A 167 9.09 9.99 10.41
N ASP A 168 9.59 9.39 9.32
CA ASP A 168 10.18 10.14 8.21
C ASP A 168 9.09 10.87 7.42
N TRP A 169 7.89 10.30 7.32
CA TRP A 169 6.73 10.97 6.73
C TRP A 169 6.31 12.23 7.49
N ALA A 170 6.32 12.18 8.83
CA ALA A 170 6.00 13.34 9.64
C ALA A 170 7.04 14.46 9.44
N ARG A 171 8.33 14.10 9.41
CA ARG A 171 9.42 15.03 9.12
C ARG A 171 9.29 15.67 7.74
N LEU A 172 8.88 14.90 6.72
CA LEU A 172 8.63 15.47 5.39
C LEU A 172 7.48 16.45 5.38
N ALA A 173 6.38 16.16 6.09
CA ALA A 173 5.26 17.09 6.21
C ALA A 173 5.74 18.41 6.83
N ASP A 174 6.45 18.33 7.95
CA ASP A 174 6.98 19.49 8.66
C ASP A 174 7.98 20.27 7.78
N ALA A 175 8.83 19.56 7.03
CA ALA A 175 9.79 20.19 6.11
C ALA A 175 9.10 20.92 4.95
N ALA A 176 8.03 20.36 4.37
CA ALA A 176 7.25 20.98 3.31
C ALA A 176 6.55 22.26 3.80
N GLU A 177 5.92 22.20 4.98
CA GLU A 177 5.26 23.34 5.61
C GLU A 177 6.27 24.43 6.00
N ALA A 178 7.39 24.05 6.61
CA ALA A 178 8.46 24.98 6.96
C ALA A 178 9.10 25.62 5.70
N TRP A 179 9.23 24.88 4.61
CA TRP A 179 9.67 25.42 3.33
C TRP A 179 8.68 26.46 2.80
N GLY A 180 7.38 26.16 2.82
CA GLY A 180 6.33 27.10 2.42
C GLY A 180 6.36 28.38 3.24
N PHE A 181 6.51 28.25 4.56
CA PHE A 181 6.65 29.37 5.48
C PHE A 181 7.87 30.24 5.14
N ARG A 182 9.06 29.65 4.95
CA ARG A 182 10.28 30.38 4.58
C ARG A 182 10.18 31.10 3.23
N ARG A 183 9.39 30.57 2.30
CA ARG A 183 9.11 31.17 0.99
C ARG A 183 8.02 32.25 1.02
N GLY A 184 7.43 32.53 2.19
CA GLY A 184 6.35 33.50 2.33
C GLY A 184 5.04 33.04 1.67
N LEU A 185 4.86 31.74 1.45
CA LEU A 185 3.67 31.16 0.82
C LEU A 185 2.50 31.00 1.81
N VAL A 186 2.22 32.05 2.57
CA VAL A 186 1.14 32.03 3.57
C VAL A 186 -0.22 32.11 2.87
N GLY A 187 -1.16 31.24 3.28
CA GLY A 187 -2.53 31.25 2.77
C GLY A 187 -2.74 30.51 1.45
N ILE A 188 -1.70 29.94 0.83
CA ILE A 188 -1.89 29.04 -0.32
C ILE A 188 -2.53 27.73 0.13
N GLY A 189 -3.34 27.13 -0.74
CA GLY A 189 -3.99 25.85 -0.44
C GLY A 189 -2.97 24.70 -0.30
N PRO A 190 -3.27 23.64 0.47
CA PRO A 190 -2.36 22.50 0.65
C PRO A 190 -1.89 21.85 -0.65
N ARG A 191 -2.75 21.78 -1.66
CA ARG A 191 -2.41 21.23 -2.99
C ARG A 191 -1.38 22.08 -3.73
N GLU A 192 -1.51 23.40 -3.66
CA GLU A 192 -0.56 24.30 -4.29
C GLU A 192 0.78 24.27 -3.54
N LEU A 193 0.76 24.23 -2.20
CA LEU A 193 1.96 24.06 -1.40
C LEU A 193 2.68 22.77 -1.76
N ALA A 194 1.96 21.64 -1.80
CA ALA A 194 2.51 20.34 -2.12
C ALA A 194 3.13 20.32 -3.53
N GLN A 195 2.41 20.85 -4.52
CA GLN A 195 2.90 20.90 -5.90
C GLN A 195 4.18 21.74 -6.00
N ARG A 196 4.19 22.97 -5.45
CA ARG A 196 5.36 23.85 -5.49
C ARG A 196 6.54 23.30 -4.69
N TRP A 197 6.30 22.75 -3.51
CA TRP A 197 7.36 22.12 -2.73
C TRP A 197 8.01 20.98 -3.50
N TRP A 198 7.20 20.14 -4.16
CA TRP A 198 7.73 19.05 -4.98
C TRP A 198 8.55 19.56 -6.17
N THR A 199 7.99 20.49 -6.96
CA THR A 199 8.62 20.97 -8.20
C THR A 199 9.81 21.90 -7.97
N ASP A 200 9.76 22.73 -6.92
CA ASP A 200 10.69 23.85 -6.73
C ASP A 200 11.78 23.53 -5.70
N GLU A 201 11.55 22.57 -4.80
CA GLU A 201 12.52 22.14 -3.78
C GLU A 201 12.98 20.69 -3.99
N VAL A 202 12.04 19.73 -3.96
CA VAL A 202 12.38 18.29 -3.92
C VAL A 202 13.08 17.86 -5.21
N VAL A 203 12.43 18.03 -6.36
CA VAL A 203 12.97 17.59 -7.66
C VAL A 203 14.33 18.25 -7.98
N PRO A 204 14.50 19.58 -7.86
CA PRO A 204 15.78 20.21 -8.15
C PRO A 204 16.90 19.79 -7.19
N LEU A 205 16.58 19.61 -5.90
CA LEU A 205 17.56 19.16 -4.92
C LEU A 205 18.01 17.73 -5.19
N VAL A 206 17.06 16.81 -5.39
CA VAL A 206 17.33 15.42 -5.74
C VAL A 206 18.18 15.33 -7.00
N GLY A 207 17.86 16.13 -8.03
CA GLY A 207 18.65 16.22 -9.26
C GLY A 207 20.12 16.58 -9.00
N ARG A 208 20.39 17.59 -8.14
CA ARG A 208 21.76 17.96 -7.74
C ARG A 208 22.46 16.87 -6.93
N LEU A 209 21.74 16.19 -6.03
CA LEU A 209 22.30 15.09 -5.25
C LEU A 209 22.69 13.91 -6.14
N ARG A 210 21.84 13.55 -7.11
CA ARG A 210 22.14 12.50 -8.09
C ARG A 210 23.33 12.87 -8.98
N ALA A 211 23.40 14.12 -9.44
CA ALA A 211 24.53 14.61 -10.24
C ALA A 211 25.88 14.55 -9.49
N SER A 212 25.86 14.63 -8.16
CA SER A 212 27.06 14.44 -7.33
C SER A 212 27.33 12.99 -6.93
N GLY A 213 26.60 12.02 -7.50
CA GLY A 213 26.77 10.59 -7.25
C GLY A 213 26.13 10.08 -5.95
N ARG A 214 25.31 10.89 -5.26
CA ARG A 214 24.57 10.45 -4.06
C ARG A 214 23.27 9.73 -4.44
N GLY A 215 22.83 8.82 -3.57
CA GLY A 215 21.50 8.21 -3.67
C GLY A 215 21.35 7.14 -4.75
N VAL A 216 22.44 6.42 -5.07
CA VAL A 216 22.38 5.24 -5.94
C VAL A 216 21.46 4.19 -5.30
N GLY A 217 20.44 3.75 -6.04
CA GLY A 217 19.46 2.76 -5.58
C GLY A 217 18.33 3.30 -4.70
N LEU A 218 18.36 4.58 -4.32
CA LEU A 218 17.28 5.23 -3.57
C LEU A 218 16.26 5.86 -4.52
N ARG A 219 14.99 5.86 -4.11
CA ARG A 219 13.92 6.68 -4.70
C ARG A 219 14.13 8.15 -4.36
N ASP A 220 13.52 9.04 -5.14
CA ASP A 220 13.68 10.48 -4.98
C ASP A 220 13.28 10.96 -3.57
N ILE A 221 12.16 10.43 -3.04
CA ILE A 221 11.71 10.78 -1.70
C ILE A 221 12.64 10.25 -0.59
N GLU A 222 13.24 9.07 -0.78
CA GLU A 222 14.20 8.48 0.15
C GLU A 222 15.50 9.31 0.17
N LEU A 223 15.97 9.73 -1.00
CA LEU A 223 17.15 10.58 -1.12
C LEU A 223 16.91 11.96 -0.48
N TYR A 224 15.73 12.55 -0.72
CA TYR A 224 15.35 13.81 -0.08
C TYR A 224 15.25 13.67 1.44
N ALA A 225 14.62 12.60 1.96
CA ALA A 225 14.51 12.34 3.38
C ALA A 225 15.87 12.11 4.06
N ALA A 226 16.79 11.40 3.39
CA ALA A 226 18.15 11.21 3.88
C ALA A 226 18.91 12.54 3.96
N ASP A 227 18.82 13.38 2.93
CA ASP A 227 19.47 14.71 2.95
C ASP A 227 18.86 15.63 4.02
N LEU A 228 17.55 15.57 4.25
CA LEU A 228 16.89 16.28 5.33
C LEU A 228 17.41 15.83 6.70
N ALA A 229 17.54 14.53 6.93
CA ALA A 229 18.08 13.99 8.18
C ALA A 229 19.55 14.41 8.41
N ASP A 230 20.36 14.45 7.35
CA ASP A 230 21.74 14.95 7.40
C ASP A 230 21.80 16.44 7.80
N ARG A 231 20.91 17.26 7.24
CA ARG A 231 20.81 18.70 7.57
C ARG A 231 20.38 18.91 9.02
N ASP A 232 19.37 18.19 9.49
CA ASP A 232 18.88 18.28 10.86
C ASP A 232 19.95 17.86 11.88
N SER A 233 20.72 16.81 11.55
CA SER A 233 21.83 16.35 12.38
C SER A 233 22.94 17.40 12.47
N ARG A 234 23.25 18.09 11.36
CA ARG A 234 24.22 19.21 11.35
C ARG A 234 23.71 20.43 12.11
N ALA A 235 22.40 20.65 12.14
CA ALA A 235 21.75 21.73 12.86
C ALA A 235 21.50 21.42 14.36
N GLY A 236 21.79 20.19 14.82
CA GLY A 236 21.60 19.77 16.21
C GLY A 236 20.14 19.53 16.62
N LEU A 237 19.24 19.24 15.67
CA LEU A 237 17.79 19.14 15.88
C LEU A 237 17.26 17.71 16.14
N MET A 238 18.12 16.72 16.40
CA MET A 238 17.69 15.36 16.72
C MET A 238 17.48 15.15 18.24
N PRO A 239 16.32 14.65 18.70
CA PRO A 239 16.23 14.09 20.05
C PRO A 239 16.81 12.66 20.05
N SER A 240 17.56 12.35 21.10
CA SER A 240 18.07 11.00 21.43
C SER A 240 16.97 9.95 21.57
#